data_AF-A0A5K0VDA3-F1
#
_entry.id   AF-A0A5K0VDA3-F1
#
_cell.length_a   1.000
_cell.length_b   1.000
_cell.length_c   1.000
_cell.angle_alpha   90.00
_cell.angle_beta   90.00
_cell.angle_gamma   90.00
#
_symmetry.space_group_name_H-M   'P 1'
#
loop_
_entity.id
_entity.type
_entity.pdbx_description
1 polymer ?
#
loop_
_entity_poly.entity_id
_entity_poly.type
_entity_poly.pdbx_seq_one_letter_code
_entity_poly.pdbx_strand_id
1 'polypeptide(L)'
;NSSSPFFFPLFLTLFPRLAHLTEMDHRSLLLPMASVLLLLFLFARPSSATRCPNCGSTAVPYPLSTSSSCGDPNYQVICNVSTGSLIFPTLNGSSYQVTSVAPQQQRFVIRPSSFIPGTCITTDIASEGVWLNQSLPFNIAAGNNIFYLNCSNALLNSPLNCSSSSLCHTYADASSEAASCRNAGICCSFTSGSSASNYTIRVRPTGCRAYRTFVVGTDTSLPLAQWQEGLVIQWQSPPELQCRSQADCDAAVASSTCSTDPASAAGVRRCLCNVDFLWDPFTGTCTK
;
A
#
# COMPACT_ATOMS: atom_id res chain seq x y z
N ASN A 1 -67.39 -40.31 10.77
CA ASN A 1 -68.29 -41.16 9.94
C ASN A 1 -67.65 -41.36 8.58
N SER A 2 -67.89 -42.53 7.99
CA SER A 2 -67.75 -42.95 6.56
C SER A 2 -67.64 -41.81 5.52
N SER A 3 -66.91 -41.92 4.40
CA SER A 3 -66.61 -43.10 3.55
C SER A 3 -65.38 -42.90 2.64
N SER A 4 -64.77 -43.99 2.18
CA SER A 4 -63.83 -44.08 1.02
C SER A 4 -64.62 -44.10 -0.33
N PRO A 5 -64.02 -44.36 -1.53
CA PRO A 5 -62.59 -44.46 -1.92
C PRO A 5 -62.22 -43.75 -3.27
N PHE A 6 -60.99 -44.06 -3.74
CA PHE A 6 -60.42 -44.02 -5.12
C PHE A 6 -59.41 -42.88 -5.41
N PHE A 7 -58.31 -43.05 -6.17
CA PHE A 7 -57.81 -44.16 -7.02
C PHE A 7 -56.25 -44.27 -6.92
N PHE A 8 -55.70 -45.43 -7.29
CA PHE A 8 -54.28 -45.82 -7.57
C PHE A 8 -53.31 -44.73 -8.11
N PRO A 9 -51.96 -44.92 -8.13
CA PRO A 9 -51.10 -46.01 -7.58
C PRO A 9 -49.98 -45.40 -6.66
N LEU A 10 -48.73 -45.87 -6.45
CA LEU A 10 -47.90 -46.99 -6.96
C LEU A 10 -46.95 -47.53 -5.86
N PHE A 11 -45.71 -47.90 -6.20
CA PHE A 11 -44.74 -48.65 -5.38
C PHE A 11 -43.58 -47.81 -4.80
N LEU A 12 -43.47 -47.85 -3.48
CA LEU A 12 -42.17 -47.97 -2.79
C LEU A 12 -41.63 -49.39 -2.97
N THR A 13 -40.32 -49.51 -3.24
CA THR A 13 -39.50 -50.60 -2.70
C THR A 13 -38.19 -50.01 -2.21
N LEU A 14 -37.99 -50.04 -0.88
CA LEU A 14 -36.81 -49.48 -0.22
C LEU A 14 -36.31 -50.47 0.84
N PHE A 15 -35.00 -50.71 0.82
CA PHE A 15 -34.22 -51.53 1.76
C PHE A 15 -34.46 -53.06 1.76
N PRO A 16 -33.51 -53.86 2.31
CA PRO A 16 -32.06 -53.64 2.53
C PRO A 16 -31.24 -54.70 1.70
N ARG A 17 -29.93 -54.98 1.85
CA ARG A 17 -29.04 -54.95 3.03
C ARG A 17 -27.57 -55.12 2.63
N LEU A 18 -26.70 -54.60 3.49
CA LEU A 18 -25.23 -54.72 3.55
C LEU A 18 -24.56 -55.80 2.68
N ALA A 19 -23.67 -55.36 1.77
CA ALA A 19 -22.35 -55.97 1.55
C ALA A 19 -21.44 -54.98 0.80
N HIS A 20 -20.46 -54.40 1.49
CA HIS A 20 -19.09 -54.08 1.04
C HIS A 20 -18.43 -53.01 1.92
N LEU A 21 -17.50 -53.46 2.77
CA LEU A 21 -16.29 -52.69 3.04
C LEU A 21 -15.28 -52.95 1.90
N THR A 22 -14.16 -52.21 1.93
CA THR A 22 -12.97 -52.32 1.05
C THR A 22 -13.15 -51.86 -0.41
N GLU A 23 -13.14 -50.54 -0.63
CA GLU A 23 -12.02 -49.84 -1.26
C GLU A 23 -12.24 -48.32 -1.17
N MET A 24 -11.42 -47.61 -0.37
CA MET A 24 -11.33 -46.16 -0.51
C MET A 24 -10.31 -45.86 -1.59
N ASP A 25 -10.81 -45.45 -2.76
CA ASP A 25 -9.98 -45.12 -3.92
C ASP A 25 -8.92 -44.06 -3.56
N HIS A 26 -7.66 -44.45 -3.73
CA HIS A 26 -6.49 -43.63 -3.43
C HIS A 26 -6.49 -42.30 -4.22
N ARG A 27 -7.12 -42.26 -5.40
CA ARG A 27 -7.24 -41.04 -6.22
C ARG A 27 -8.18 -39.99 -5.60
N SER A 28 -9.19 -40.43 -4.86
CA SER A 28 -10.17 -39.55 -4.21
C SER A 28 -9.59 -38.72 -3.06
N LEU A 29 -8.50 -39.18 -2.43
CA LEU A 29 -7.72 -38.43 -1.43
C LEU A 29 -6.59 -37.58 -2.03
N LEU A 30 -6.07 -37.97 -3.21
CA LEU A 30 -4.98 -37.23 -3.87
C LEU A 30 -5.41 -35.84 -4.38
N LEU A 31 -6.63 -35.68 -4.90
CA LEU A 31 -7.14 -34.36 -5.34
C LEU A 31 -7.22 -33.30 -4.21
N PRO A 32 -7.87 -33.57 -3.05
CA PRO A 32 -7.92 -32.58 -1.97
C PRO A 32 -6.55 -32.32 -1.37
N MET A 33 -5.67 -33.33 -1.25
CA MET A 33 -4.29 -33.14 -0.79
C MET A 33 -3.49 -32.26 -1.75
N ALA A 34 -3.59 -32.47 -3.07
CA ALA A 34 -2.92 -31.64 -4.07
C ALA A 34 -3.45 -30.20 -4.08
N SER A 35 -4.76 -30.02 -3.86
CA SER A 35 -5.40 -28.71 -3.77
C SER A 35 -4.97 -27.94 -2.53
N VAL A 36 -4.89 -28.61 -1.37
CA VAL A 36 -4.35 -28.03 -0.12
C VAL A 36 -2.86 -27.70 -0.26
N LEU A 37 -2.08 -28.57 -0.91
CA LEU A 37 -0.65 -28.31 -1.15
C LEU A 37 -0.45 -27.11 -2.09
N LEU A 38 -1.24 -27.01 -3.17
CA LEU A 38 -1.24 -25.86 -4.09
C LEU A 38 -1.63 -24.57 -3.38
N LEU A 39 -2.65 -24.59 -2.51
CA LEU A 39 -3.02 -23.47 -1.66
C LEU A 39 -1.89 -23.09 -0.69
N LEU A 40 -1.22 -24.05 -0.07
CA LEU A 40 -0.07 -23.80 0.82
C LEU A 40 1.15 -23.20 0.09
N PHE A 41 1.35 -23.55 -1.19
CA PHE A 41 2.33 -22.88 -2.05
C PHE A 41 1.90 -21.46 -2.45
N LEU A 42 0.61 -21.20 -2.68
CA LEU A 42 0.09 -19.85 -2.93
C LEU A 42 0.22 -18.93 -1.71
N PHE A 43 0.27 -19.48 -0.49
CA PHE A 43 0.60 -18.74 0.74
C PHE A 43 2.09 -18.78 1.11
N ALA A 44 2.96 -19.39 0.30
CA ALA A 44 4.40 -19.23 0.44
C ALA A 44 4.82 -17.86 -0.09
N ARG A 45 5.01 -16.90 0.82
CA ARG A 45 5.74 -15.67 0.56
C ARG A 45 7.22 -15.92 0.87
N PRO A 46 8.08 -16.29 -0.11
CA PRO A 46 9.52 -16.21 0.10
C PRO A 46 9.86 -14.73 0.35
N SER A 47 10.21 -14.42 1.60
CA SER A 47 10.72 -13.09 1.95
C SER A 47 12.16 -13.02 1.45
N SER A 48 12.49 -12.03 0.62
CA SER A 48 13.78 -11.99 -0.08
C SER A 48 14.56 -10.74 0.33
N ALA A 49 15.72 -10.91 0.96
CA ALA A 49 16.67 -9.80 1.18
C ALA A 49 17.23 -9.28 -0.14
N THR A 50 17.08 -10.05 -1.23
CA THR A 50 17.55 -9.65 -2.56
C THR A 50 16.89 -8.34 -2.98
N ARG A 51 17.70 -7.30 -3.12
CA ARG A 51 17.30 -6.03 -3.72
C ARG A 51 16.64 -6.28 -5.09
N CYS A 52 15.51 -5.65 -5.33
CA CYS A 52 14.84 -5.75 -6.63
C CYS A 52 15.68 -5.19 -7.78
N PRO A 53 15.46 -5.66 -9.03
CA PRO A 53 15.96 -4.99 -10.23
C PRO A 53 15.50 -3.53 -10.30
N ASN A 54 16.24 -2.71 -11.04
CA ASN A 54 15.81 -1.33 -11.29
C ASN A 54 14.52 -1.30 -12.13
N CYS A 55 13.64 -0.34 -11.85
CA CYS A 55 12.47 -0.07 -12.66
C CYS A 55 12.77 1.08 -13.62
N GLY A 56 13.04 0.76 -14.89
CA GLY A 56 13.61 1.73 -15.83
C GLY A 56 14.94 2.28 -15.30
N SER A 57 15.04 3.61 -15.19
CA SER A 57 16.18 4.30 -14.56
C SER A 57 16.11 4.34 -13.02
N THR A 58 14.97 3.99 -12.42
CA THR A 58 14.75 4.12 -10.97
C THR A 58 15.34 2.94 -10.22
N ALA A 59 16.31 3.20 -9.35
CA ALA A 59 16.83 2.22 -8.41
C ALA A 59 15.75 1.81 -7.40
N VAL A 60 15.51 0.50 -7.24
CA VAL A 60 14.61 -0.04 -6.21
C VAL A 60 15.47 -0.59 -5.05
N PRO A 61 15.65 0.15 -3.95
CA PRO A 61 16.39 -0.31 -2.78
C PRO A 61 15.59 -1.34 -1.97
N TYR A 62 16.28 -2.13 -1.14
CA TYR A 62 15.62 -2.83 -0.04
C TYR A 62 15.03 -1.79 0.94
N PRO A 63 13.85 -2.03 1.57
CA PRO A 63 12.98 -3.21 1.46
C PRO A 63 12.00 -3.22 0.29
N LEU A 64 11.95 -2.18 -0.56
CA LEU A 64 10.91 -2.03 -1.57
C LEU A 64 10.84 -3.24 -2.51
N SER A 65 9.64 -3.83 -2.64
CA SER A 65 9.39 -5.07 -3.36
C SER A 65 8.56 -4.85 -4.63
N THR A 66 9.08 -5.27 -5.78
CA THR A 66 8.38 -5.25 -7.08
C THR A 66 7.84 -6.62 -7.52
N SER A 67 8.23 -7.69 -6.83
CA SER A 67 7.80 -9.07 -7.10
C SER A 67 7.92 -9.91 -5.84
N SER A 68 7.28 -11.08 -5.81
CA SER A 68 7.45 -12.06 -4.73
C SER A 68 8.87 -12.62 -4.59
N SER A 69 9.80 -12.32 -5.51
CA SER A 69 11.17 -12.82 -5.51
C SER A 69 12.22 -11.84 -4.99
N CYS A 70 11.85 -10.58 -4.70
CA CYS A 70 12.77 -9.53 -4.27
C CYS A 70 12.10 -8.54 -3.30
N GLY A 71 12.88 -8.01 -2.35
CA GLY A 71 12.39 -7.15 -1.28
C GLY A 71 11.46 -7.85 -0.28
N ASP A 72 10.92 -7.07 0.65
CA ASP A 72 9.92 -7.51 1.62
C ASP A 72 8.50 -7.28 1.04
N PRO A 73 7.65 -8.32 0.93
CA PRO A 73 6.28 -8.20 0.39
C PRO A 73 5.35 -7.19 1.08
N ASN A 74 5.68 -6.71 2.28
CA ASN A 74 4.92 -5.65 2.96
C ASN A 74 5.25 -4.25 2.41
N TYR A 75 6.40 -4.08 1.73
CA TYR A 75 6.89 -2.83 1.17
C TYR A 75 6.63 -2.76 -0.34
N GLN A 76 5.42 -3.15 -0.75
CA GLN A 76 5.07 -3.36 -2.15
C GLN A 76 5.03 -2.05 -2.97
N VAL A 77 5.71 -2.08 -4.11
CA VAL A 77 5.64 -1.11 -5.21
C VAL A 77 5.49 -1.89 -6.52
N ILE A 78 4.97 -1.26 -7.57
CA ILE A 78 4.71 -1.89 -8.86
C ILE A 78 5.66 -1.28 -9.89
N CYS A 79 6.43 -2.09 -10.60
CA CYS A 79 7.17 -1.61 -11.76
C CYS A 79 6.31 -1.71 -13.02
N ASN A 80 5.96 -0.56 -13.62
CA ASN A 80 5.38 -0.55 -14.96
C ASN A 80 6.51 -0.70 -16.00
N VAL A 81 6.71 -1.92 -16.48
CA VAL A 81 7.76 -2.25 -17.45
C VAL A 81 7.61 -1.54 -18.79
N SER A 82 6.38 -1.18 -19.19
CA SER A 82 6.10 -0.52 -20.47
C SER A 82 6.48 0.97 -20.46
N THR A 83 6.37 1.63 -19.30
CA THR A 83 6.74 3.05 -19.12
C THR A 83 8.04 3.26 -18.36
N GLY A 84 8.70 2.18 -17.92
CA GLY A 84 9.87 2.23 -17.04
C GLY A 84 9.63 2.97 -15.71
N SER A 85 8.37 3.10 -15.28
CA SER A 85 7.97 3.93 -14.14
C SER A 85 7.63 3.08 -12.91
N LEU A 86 8.18 3.46 -11.76
CA LEU A 86 7.81 2.86 -10.48
C LEU A 86 6.49 3.49 -9.99
N ILE A 87 5.56 2.67 -9.56
CA ILE A 87 4.20 3.04 -9.15
C ILE A 87 3.98 2.58 -7.70
N PHE A 88 3.42 3.45 -6.88
CA PHE A 88 3.00 3.13 -5.52
C PHE A 88 1.48 2.90 -5.47
N PRO A 89 1.02 1.67 -5.18
CA PRO A 89 -0.41 1.38 -5.05
C PRO A 89 -0.95 1.84 -3.70
N THR A 90 -2.20 2.32 -3.69
CA THR A 90 -2.91 2.76 -2.48
C THR A 90 -4.27 2.07 -2.36
N LEU A 91 -5.02 2.34 -1.28
CA LEU A 91 -6.39 1.86 -1.13
C LEU A 91 -7.32 2.52 -2.17
N ASN A 92 -8.57 2.04 -2.25
CA ASN A 92 -9.60 2.57 -3.17
C ASN A 92 -9.22 2.51 -4.66
N GLY A 93 -8.29 1.61 -5.03
CA GLY A 93 -7.84 1.41 -6.41
C GLY A 93 -7.00 2.54 -7.00
N SER A 94 -6.63 3.56 -6.22
CA SER A 94 -5.69 4.59 -6.68
C SER A 94 -4.25 4.06 -6.70
N SER A 95 -3.42 4.67 -7.54
CA SER A 95 -1.99 4.42 -7.58
C SER A 95 -1.27 5.65 -8.13
N TYR A 96 -0.05 5.89 -7.66
CA TYR A 96 0.67 7.14 -7.93
C TYR A 96 2.07 6.85 -8.45
N GLN A 97 2.55 7.65 -9.40
CA GLN A 97 3.91 7.52 -9.90
C GLN A 97 4.92 7.96 -8.84
N VAL A 98 5.91 7.10 -8.55
CA VAL A 98 7.08 7.46 -7.75
C VAL A 98 8.04 8.26 -8.63
N THR A 99 8.40 9.47 -8.22
CA THR A 99 9.29 10.38 -8.98
C THR A 99 10.73 10.36 -8.50
N SER A 100 10.97 9.99 -7.23
CA SER A 100 12.30 9.85 -6.66
C SER A 100 12.27 8.95 -5.43
N VAL A 101 13.40 8.29 -5.14
CA VAL A 101 13.59 7.40 -3.99
C VAL A 101 14.87 7.83 -3.25
N ALA A 102 14.78 8.01 -1.94
CA ALA A 102 15.86 8.37 -1.03
C ALA A 102 16.04 7.23 0.01
N PRO A 103 16.81 6.17 -0.31
CA PRO A 103 16.90 4.97 0.52
C PRO A 103 17.37 5.27 1.95
N GLN A 104 18.38 6.13 2.08
CA GLN A 104 19.01 6.55 3.34
C GLN A 104 18.07 7.33 4.26
N GLN A 105 16.97 7.88 3.74
CA GLN A 105 15.94 8.57 4.52
C GLN A 105 14.67 7.72 4.70
N GLN A 106 14.66 6.49 4.17
CA GLN A 106 13.50 5.61 4.06
C GLN A 106 12.27 6.33 3.47
N ARG A 107 12.50 7.10 2.39
CA ARG A 107 11.50 7.97 1.75
C ARG A 107 11.46 7.85 0.24
N PHE A 108 10.28 8.00 -0.33
CA PHE A 108 10.08 8.23 -1.76
C PHE A 108 9.06 9.35 -1.97
N VAL A 109 9.11 9.99 -3.13
CA VAL A 109 8.16 11.04 -3.50
C VAL A 109 7.19 10.47 -4.52
N ILE A 110 5.88 10.58 -4.26
CA ILE A 110 4.85 10.29 -5.25
C ILE A 110 4.35 11.58 -5.88
N ARG A 111 4.00 11.53 -7.17
CA ARG A 111 3.35 12.63 -7.87
C ARG A 111 1.85 12.64 -7.55
N PRO A 112 1.26 13.77 -7.10
CA PRO A 112 -0.18 13.92 -6.98
C PRO A 112 -0.91 13.73 -8.31
N SER A 113 -2.20 13.43 -8.23
CA SER A 113 -3.06 13.32 -9.40
C SER A 113 -3.29 14.68 -10.07
N SER A 114 -3.29 14.70 -11.41
CA SER A 114 -3.53 15.92 -12.19
C SER A 114 -4.96 16.43 -12.00
N PHE A 115 -5.20 17.70 -12.28
CA PHE A 115 -6.58 18.20 -12.39
C PHE A 115 -7.28 17.64 -13.63
N ILE A 116 -8.60 17.55 -13.56
CA ILE A 116 -9.47 17.33 -14.73
C ILE A 116 -9.43 18.63 -15.57
N PRO A 117 -9.08 18.58 -16.87
CA PRO A 117 -8.84 19.76 -17.70
C PRO A 117 -9.93 20.83 -17.60
N GLY A 118 -9.51 22.08 -17.37
CA GLY A 118 -10.41 23.23 -17.24
C GLY A 118 -11.15 23.36 -15.90
N THR A 119 -10.99 22.41 -14.96
CA THR A 119 -11.71 22.40 -13.68
C THR A 119 -10.76 22.45 -12.48
N CYS A 120 -11.24 22.91 -11.33
CA CYS A 120 -10.54 22.73 -10.05
C CYS A 120 -11.01 21.44 -9.35
N ILE A 121 -10.76 20.29 -9.99
CA ILE A 121 -11.10 18.96 -9.47
C ILE A 121 -9.94 18.01 -9.79
N THR A 122 -9.49 17.22 -8.82
CA THR A 122 -8.44 16.21 -9.04
C THR A 122 -9.00 14.94 -9.67
N THR A 123 -8.23 14.29 -10.53
CA THR A 123 -8.65 13.06 -11.26
C THR A 123 -8.89 11.86 -10.34
N ASP A 124 -8.22 11.79 -9.19
CA ASP A 124 -8.41 10.75 -8.16
C ASP A 124 -9.52 11.05 -7.14
N ILE A 125 -10.38 12.04 -7.39
CA ILE A 125 -11.58 12.25 -6.55
C ILE A 125 -12.49 11.01 -6.52
N ALA A 126 -12.44 10.16 -7.55
CA ALA A 126 -13.15 8.88 -7.61
C ALA A 126 -12.64 7.84 -6.59
N SER A 127 -11.38 7.94 -6.14
CA SER A 127 -10.79 7.13 -5.07
C SER A 127 -10.76 7.87 -3.72
N GLU A 128 -11.40 9.04 -3.65
CA GLU A 128 -11.35 10.00 -2.53
C GLU A 128 -9.93 10.53 -2.19
N GLY A 129 -9.01 10.52 -3.16
CA GLY A 129 -7.62 10.97 -3.02
C GLY A 129 -6.66 9.89 -2.52
N VAL A 130 -5.66 10.29 -1.74
CA VAL A 130 -4.61 9.39 -1.23
C VAL A 130 -5.12 8.67 0.01
N TRP A 131 -5.05 7.33 0.02
CA TRP A 131 -5.41 6.49 1.16
C TRP A 131 -4.38 5.37 1.35
N LEU A 132 -3.54 5.50 2.38
CA LEU A 132 -2.55 4.51 2.75
C LEU A 132 -3.17 3.40 3.61
N ASN A 133 -2.69 2.17 3.43
CA ASN A 133 -3.09 1.05 4.28
C ASN A 133 -2.35 1.12 5.62
N GLN A 134 -3.08 1.31 6.71
CA GLN A 134 -2.52 1.40 8.07
C GLN A 134 -1.85 0.10 8.55
N SER A 135 -2.17 -1.04 7.93
CA SER A 135 -1.53 -2.33 8.19
C SER A 135 -0.23 -2.53 7.41
N LEU A 136 0.12 -1.60 6.52
CA LEU A 136 1.39 -1.60 5.79
C LEU A 136 2.35 -0.56 6.38
N PRO A 137 3.67 -0.76 6.26
CA PRO A 137 4.70 0.06 6.89
C PRO A 137 4.94 1.41 6.19
N PHE A 138 3.89 2.05 5.65
CA PHE A 138 3.96 3.32 4.93
C PHE A 138 3.14 4.41 5.62
N ASN A 139 3.70 5.61 5.75
CA ASN A 139 2.96 6.80 6.17
C ASN A 139 3.39 8.04 5.36
N ILE A 140 2.49 9.02 5.27
CA ILE A 140 2.81 10.36 4.76
C ILE A 140 3.82 10.98 5.73
N ALA A 141 4.98 11.39 5.24
CA ALA A 141 6.01 12.01 6.06
C ALA A 141 5.51 13.32 6.67
N ALA A 142 6.04 13.69 7.84
CA ALA A 142 5.82 15.02 8.41
C ALA A 142 6.52 16.10 7.57
N GLY A 143 5.95 17.31 7.55
CA GLY A 143 6.53 18.48 6.89
C GLY A 143 6.12 18.70 5.42
N ASN A 144 5.32 17.82 4.82
CA ASN A 144 4.77 18.07 3.48
C ASN A 144 3.81 19.26 3.52
N ASN A 145 3.91 20.18 2.56
CA ASN A 145 2.95 21.26 2.39
C ASN A 145 1.76 20.75 1.57
N ILE A 146 0.56 20.78 2.15
CA ILE A 146 -0.66 20.26 1.53
C ILE A 146 -1.63 21.43 1.32
N PHE A 147 -2.04 21.63 0.07
CA PHE A 147 -3.01 22.64 -0.32
C PHE A 147 -4.30 21.95 -0.73
N TYR A 148 -5.41 22.51 -0.26
CA TYR A 148 -6.75 22.01 -0.42
C TYR A 148 -7.57 23.06 -1.16
N LEU A 149 -8.08 22.72 -2.35
CA LEU A 149 -8.69 23.66 -3.29
C LEU A 149 -10.12 23.26 -3.63
N ASN A 150 -10.94 24.24 -4.03
CA ASN A 150 -12.37 24.06 -4.32
C ASN A 150 -13.07 23.37 -3.14
N CYS A 151 -12.94 24.02 -1.98
CA CYS A 151 -13.44 23.52 -0.71
C CYS A 151 -14.75 24.21 -0.32
N SER A 152 -15.63 23.43 0.32
CA SER A 152 -16.88 23.88 0.91
C SER A 152 -16.73 24.22 2.39
N ASN A 153 -17.68 24.98 2.95
CA ASN A 153 -17.64 25.51 4.33
C ASN A 153 -17.47 24.46 5.44
N ALA A 154 -17.66 23.17 5.14
CA ALA A 154 -17.47 22.05 6.06
C ALA A 154 -16.04 21.96 6.65
N LEU A 155 -15.05 22.63 6.06
CA LEU A 155 -13.65 22.62 6.51
C LEU A 155 -13.27 23.76 7.46
N LEU A 156 -14.14 24.76 7.67
CA LEU A 156 -13.86 25.91 8.53
C LEU A 156 -13.67 25.56 10.02
N ASN A 157 -14.00 24.32 10.41
CA ASN A 157 -13.77 23.78 11.76
C ASN A 157 -12.42 23.03 11.91
N SER A 158 -11.58 23.02 10.87
CA SER A 158 -10.25 22.38 10.90
C SER A 158 -9.15 23.43 11.11
N PRO A 159 -8.01 23.09 11.75
CA PRO A 159 -6.89 24.00 11.97
C PRO A 159 -6.06 24.21 10.69
N LEU A 160 -6.70 24.77 9.66
CA LEU A 160 -6.13 25.02 8.34
C LEU A 160 -5.95 26.53 8.12
N ASN A 161 -4.86 26.92 7.47
CA ASN A 161 -4.69 28.31 7.06
C ASN A 161 -5.39 28.55 5.71
N CYS A 162 -6.60 29.11 5.78
CA CYS A 162 -7.42 29.49 4.63
C CYS A 162 -7.47 31.01 4.41
N SER A 163 -6.49 31.78 4.92
CA SER A 163 -6.42 33.22 4.66
C SER A 163 -6.09 33.49 3.18
N SER A 164 -6.42 34.69 2.70
CA SER A 164 -6.02 35.16 1.36
C SER A 164 -4.50 35.25 1.17
N SER A 165 -3.74 35.33 2.27
CA SER A 165 -2.27 35.29 2.31
C SER A 165 -1.69 33.87 2.49
N SER A 166 -2.52 32.83 2.44
CA SER A 166 -2.07 31.44 2.61
C SER A 166 -1.37 30.90 1.35
N LEU A 167 -0.50 29.91 1.54
CA LEU A 167 0.24 29.26 0.45
C LEU A 167 -0.67 28.65 -0.63
N CYS A 168 -1.90 28.26 -0.25
CA CYS A 168 -2.90 27.78 -1.19
C CYS A 168 -3.31 28.85 -2.20
N HIS A 169 -3.56 30.08 -1.73
CA HIS A 169 -3.87 31.22 -2.58
C HIS A 169 -2.64 31.62 -3.43
N THR A 170 -1.45 31.69 -2.83
CA THR A 170 -0.20 31.93 -3.57
C THR A 170 0.00 30.94 -4.73
N TYR A 171 -0.23 29.65 -4.49
CA TYR A 171 -0.20 28.63 -5.54
C TYR A 171 -1.30 28.81 -6.59
N ALA A 172 -2.55 29.02 -6.17
CA ALA A 172 -3.68 29.16 -7.09
C ALA A 172 -3.53 30.37 -8.03
N ASP A 173 -3.03 31.50 -7.52
CA ASP A 173 -2.84 32.73 -8.26
C ASP A 173 -1.63 32.68 -9.20
N ALA A 174 -0.53 32.05 -8.79
CA ALA A 174 0.68 31.93 -9.61
C ALA A 174 0.66 30.76 -10.61
N SER A 175 -0.08 29.67 -10.32
CA SER A 175 -0.15 28.49 -11.17
C SER A 175 -1.09 28.70 -12.36
N SER A 176 -0.63 28.29 -13.55
CA SER A 176 -1.49 28.16 -14.74
C SER A 176 -2.35 26.89 -14.70
N GLU A 177 -1.84 25.81 -14.10
CA GLU A 177 -2.58 24.56 -13.89
C GLU A 177 -3.80 24.78 -12.97
N ALA A 178 -3.61 25.58 -11.92
CA ALA A 178 -4.66 25.91 -10.96
C ALA A 178 -5.46 27.17 -11.29
N ALA A 179 -5.40 27.67 -12.53
CA ALA A 179 -6.14 28.88 -12.93
C ALA A 179 -7.66 28.75 -12.64
N SER A 180 -8.24 27.58 -12.89
CA SER A 180 -9.65 27.27 -12.55
C SER A 180 -9.93 27.20 -11.05
N CYS A 181 -8.92 27.20 -10.18
CA CYS A 181 -9.08 27.14 -8.72
C CYS A 181 -9.19 28.51 -8.04
N ARG A 182 -8.68 29.58 -8.65
CA ARG A 182 -8.55 30.92 -8.04
C ARG A 182 -9.86 31.43 -7.42
N ASN A 183 -10.98 31.17 -8.08
CA ASN A 183 -12.32 31.59 -7.65
C ASN A 183 -13.26 30.40 -7.35
N ALA A 184 -12.74 29.18 -7.19
CA ALA A 184 -13.54 27.96 -7.11
C ALA A 184 -14.20 27.68 -5.74
N GLY A 185 -13.90 28.48 -4.72
CA GLY A 185 -14.38 28.28 -3.36
C GLY A 185 -13.28 28.57 -2.34
N ILE A 186 -13.34 27.91 -1.18
CA ILE A 186 -12.30 28.04 -0.16
C ILE A 186 -11.01 27.36 -0.65
N CYS A 187 -9.87 28.03 -0.43
CA CYS A 187 -8.52 27.49 -0.56
C CYS A 187 -7.90 27.43 0.84
N CYS A 188 -7.31 26.31 1.23
CA CYS A 188 -6.66 26.13 2.53
C CYS A 188 -5.28 25.48 2.39
N SER A 189 -4.34 25.83 3.27
CA SER A 189 -3.03 25.20 3.37
C SER A 189 -2.75 24.71 4.79
N PHE A 190 -2.01 23.61 4.90
CA PHE A 190 -1.46 23.11 6.14
C PHE A 190 -0.21 22.27 5.88
N THR A 191 0.56 21.99 6.93
CA THR A 191 1.73 21.13 6.89
C THR A 191 1.40 19.77 7.53
N SER A 192 1.77 18.66 6.90
CA SER A 192 1.56 17.32 7.47
C SER A 192 2.40 17.11 8.74
N GLY A 193 1.92 16.25 9.65
CA GLY A 193 2.61 15.96 10.91
C GLY A 193 1.66 15.77 12.10
N SER A 194 0.38 16.12 11.97
CA SER A 194 -0.64 15.64 12.89
C SER A 194 -1.03 14.19 12.54
N SER A 195 -1.31 13.37 13.56
CA SER A 195 -1.67 11.95 13.40
C SER A 195 -2.83 11.71 12.43
N ALA A 196 -3.77 12.65 12.36
CA ALA A 196 -4.91 12.63 11.43
C ALA A 196 -4.52 12.70 9.94
N SER A 197 -3.31 13.19 9.62
CA SER A 197 -2.77 13.36 8.25
C SER A 197 -1.80 12.26 7.81
N ASN A 198 -1.41 11.34 8.70
CA ASN A 198 -0.33 10.38 8.43
C ASN A 198 -0.68 9.31 7.37
N TYR A 199 -1.96 9.09 7.07
CA TYR A 199 -2.39 8.00 6.18
C TYR A 199 -3.28 8.43 5.02
N THR A 200 -3.64 9.71 4.90
CA THR A 200 -4.60 10.12 3.86
C THR A 200 -4.59 11.61 3.55
N ILE A 201 -4.82 11.91 2.27
CA ILE A 201 -5.22 13.23 1.78
C ILE A 201 -6.58 13.06 1.13
N ARG A 202 -7.62 13.49 1.86
CA ARG A 202 -9.02 13.26 1.49
C ARG A 202 -9.55 14.34 0.56
N VAL A 203 -10.11 13.94 -0.58
CA VAL A 203 -10.96 14.80 -1.42
C VAL A 203 -12.31 14.13 -1.64
N ARG A 204 -13.38 14.93 -1.73
CA ARG A 204 -14.75 14.44 -2.00
C ARG A 204 -15.66 15.56 -2.47
N PRO A 205 -16.76 15.28 -3.19
CA PRO A 205 -17.68 16.30 -3.70
C PRO A 205 -18.27 17.26 -2.65
N THR A 206 -18.37 16.81 -1.39
CA THR A 206 -18.90 17.51 -0.21
C THR A 206 -17.81 18.08 0.73
N GLY A 207 -16.56 18.13 0.27
CA GLY A 207 -15.41 18.64 1.03
C GLY A 207 -14.58 19.57 0.16
N CYS A 208 -13.28 19.28 0.05
CA CYS A 208 -12.42 19.78 -1.01
C CYS A 208 -12.48 18.85 -2.22
N ARG A 209 -12.51 19.43 -3.42
CA ARG A 209 -12.57 18.68 -4.69
C ARG A 209 -11.22 18.52 -5.37
N ALA A 210 -10.21 19.25 -4.88
CA ALA A 210 -8.85 19.22 -5.41
C ALA A 210 -7.84 19.34 -4.25
N TYR A 211 -6.64 18.80 -4.47
CA TYR A 211 -5.50 18.98 -3.60
C TYR A 211 -4.20 19.09 -4.42
N ARG A 212 -3.18 19.73 -3.86
CA ARG A 212 -1.80 19.75 -4.35
C ARG A 212 -0.85 19.58 -3.18
N THR A 213 0.33 19.02 -3.43
CA THR A 213 1.32 18.80 -2.37
C THR A 213 2.71 19.17 -2.84
N PHE A 214 3.48 19.76 -1.94
CA PHE A 214 4.87 20.13 -2.16
C PHE A 214 5.71 19.51 -1.04
N VAL A 215 6.90 19.03 -1.40
CA VAL A 215 7.72 18.21 -0.50
C VAL A 215 8.18 18.99 0.74
N VAL A 216 8.49 18.26 1.81
CA VAL A 216 9.09 18.85 3.01
C VAL A 216 10.36 19.63 2.69
N GLY A 217 10.51 20.81 3.30
CA GLY A 217 11.66 21.70 3.06
C GLY A 217 11.59 22.50 1.76
N THR A 218 10.46 22.47 1.03
CA THR A 218 10.21 23.43 -0.07
C THR A 218 10.28 24.85 0.48
N ASP A 219 11.20 25.66 -0.03
CA ASP A 219 11.29 27.08 0.31
C ASP A 219 10.20 27.87 -0.40
N THR A 220 9.15 28.19 0.36
CA THR A 220 7.98 28.91 -0.12
C THR A 220 8.20 30.42 -0.28
N SER A 221 9.39 30.93 0.03
CA SER A 221 9.80 32.30 -0.31
C SER A 221 10.28 32.43 -1.77
N LEU A 222 10.65 31.31 -2.40
CA LEU A 222 11.10 31.27 -3.79
C LEU A 222 9.91 31.31 -4.77
N PRO A 223 10.12 31.68 -6.04
CA PRO A 223 9.08 31.62 -7.06
C PRO A 223 8.53 30.21 -7.26
N LEU A 224 7.23 30.08 -7.57
CA LEU A 224 6.53 28.79 -7.70
C LEU A 224 7.22 27.79 -8.65
N ALA A 225 7.92 28.27 -9.69
CA ALA A 225 8.68 27.41 -10.61
C ALA A 225 9.84 26.63 -9.94
N GLN A 226 10.22 26.99 -8.73
CA GLN A 226 11.25 26.31 -7.92
C GLN A 226 10.63 25.43 -6.82
N TRP A 227 9.30 25.43 -6.66
CA TRP A 227 8.63 24.58 -5.67
C TRP A 227 8.56 23.14 -6.18
N GLN A 228 9.09 22.19 -5.41
CA GLN A 228 9.10 20.79 -5.80
C GLN A 228 7.75 20.13 -5.47
N GLU A 229 6.90 20.00 -6.48
CA GLU A 229 5.65 19.22 -6.39
C GLU A 229 5.95 17.76 -6.06
N GLY A 230 5.17 17.21 -5.12
CA GLY A 230 5.32 15.84 -4.67
C GLY A 230 4.73 15.62 -3.29
N LEU A 231 4.38 14.38 -2.97
CA LEU A 231 4.04 13.95 -1.62
C LEU A 231 5.12 12.97 -1.14
N VAL A 232 5.85 13.35 -0.09
CA VAL A 232 6.84 12.48 0.52
C VAL A 232 6.13 11.42 1.35
N ILE A 233 6.25 10.18 0.91
CA ILE A 233 5.90 8.98 1.68
C ILE A 233 7.18 8.50 2.36
N GLN A 234 7.09 8.16 3.63
CA GLN A 234 8.14 7.45 4.36
C GLN A 234 7.69 6.03 4.66
N TRP A 235 8.64 5.12 4.78
CA TRP A 235 8.40 3.77 5.25
C TRP A 235 9.11 3.51 6.58
N GLN A 236 8.55 2.62 7.39
CA GLN A 236 9.16 2.18 8.64
C GLN A 236 10.37 1.29 8.35
N SER A 237 11.36 1.24 9.25
CA SER A 237 12.47 0.30 9.10
C SER A 237 11.98 -1.16 9.04
N PRO A 238 12.38 -1.93 8.02
CA PRO A 238 12.04 -3.35 7.94
C PRO A 238 12.69 -4.14 9.09
N PRO A 239 11.94 -5.00 9.80
CA PRO A 239 12.51 -6.03 10.66
C PRO A 239 13.16 -7.14 9.83
N GLU A 240 13.88 -8.06 10.48
CA GLU A 240 14.49 -9.23 9.85
C GLU A 240 13.46 -10.07 9.07
N LEU A 241 13.88 -10.69 7.97
CA LEU A 241 12.98 -11.47 7.10
C LEU A 241 12.27 -12.60 7.86
N GLN A 242 11.01 -12.86 7.52
CA GLN A 242 10.29 -14.02 8.03
C GLN A 242 10.82 -15.32 7.39
N CYS A 243 10.95 -16.37 8.19
CA CYS A 243 11.46 -17.68 7.77
C CYS A 243 10.55 -18.82 8.25
N ARG A 244 10.60 -19.97 7.56
CA ARG A 244 9.95 -21.23 7.98
C ARG A 244 10.99 -22.25 8.47
N SER A 245 12.19 -22.19 7.90
CA SER A 245 13.32 -23.10 8.13
C SER A 245 14.65 -22.34 8.06
N GLN A 246 15.73 -22.97 8.51
CA GLN A 246 17.07 -22.38 8.42
C GLN A 246 17.50 -22.13 6.96
N ALA A 247 17.10 -23.01 6.03
CA ALA A 247 17.42 -22.88 4.61
C ALA A 247 16.88 -21.59 3.96
N ASP A 248 15.77 -21.03 4.48
CA ASP A 248 15.26 -19.73 4.01
C ASP A 248 16.24 -18.60 4.35
N CYS A 249 16.92 -18.70 5.51
CA CYS A 249 17.90 -17.73 5.96
C CYS A 249 19.25 -17.94 5.30
N ASP A 250 19.73 -19.19 5.18
CA ASP A 250 20.99 -19.51 4.52
C ASP A 250 21.04 -19.02 3.05
N ALA A 251 19.88 -19.00 2.37
CA ALA A 251 19.74 -18.52 1.01
C ALA A 251 19.59 -16.98 0.87
N ALA A 252 19.17 -16.28 1.93
CA ALA A 252 18.78 -14.87 1.86
C ALA A 252 19.64 -13.93 2.72
N VAL A 253 20.00 -14.33 3.95
CA VAL A 253 20.66 -13.50 4.96
C VAL A 253 21.78 -14.30 5.61
N ALA A 254 23.01 -14.11 5.11
CA ALA A 254 24.21 -14.70 5.72
C ALA A 254 24.35 -14.30 7.20
N SER A 255 24.96 -15.16 8.01
CA SER A 255 25.16 -14.97 9.46
C SER A 255 23.86 -14.76 10.25
N SER A 256 22.79 -15.47 9.91
CA SER A 256 21.51 -15.44 10.64
C SER A 256 20.95 -16.83 10.95
N THR A 257 20.07 -16.92 11.96
CA THR A 257 19.43 -18.16 12.40
C THR A 257 17.90 -18.00 12.41
N CYS A 258 17.18 -18.97 11.82
CA CYS A 258 15.72 -18.97 11.77
C CYS A 258 15.09 -19.28 13.13
N SER A 259 14.79 -18.25 13.91
CA SER A 259 14.31 -18.34 15.30
C SER A 259 13.01 -17.58 15.50
N THR A 260 12.29 -17.85 16.59
CA THR A 260 11.08 -17.10 16.95
C THR A 260 11.43 -15.65 17.28
N ASP A 261 10.74 -14.70 16.65
CA ASP A 261 10.86 -13.26 16.90
C ASP A 261 10.36 -12.95 18.32
N PRO A 262 11.23 -12.50 19.25
CA PRO A 262 10.84 -12.22 20.63
C PRO A 262 9.92 -10.99 20.75
N ALA A 263 9.85 -10.13 19.74
CA ALA A 263 8.90 -9.01 19.68
C ALA A 263 7.54 -9.43 19.10
N SER A 264 7.41 -10.64 18.55
CA SER A 264 6.17 -11.12 17.93
C SER A 264 5.30 -11.91 18.90
N ALA A 265 4.22 -11.28 19.39
CA ALA A 265 3.16 -11.95 20.13
C ALA A 265 2.46 -13.09 19.35
N ALA A 266 2.63 -13.13 18.01
CA ALA A 266 2.06 -14.15 17.13
C ALA A 266 3.02 -15.34 16.87
N GLY A 267 4.20 -15.38 17.49
CA GLY A 267 5.17 -16.47 17.32
C GLY A 267 5.78 -16.56 15.92
N VAL A 268 5.82 -15.45 15.19
CA VAL A 268 6.45 -15.36 13.87
C VAL A 268 7.94 -15.73 13.99
N ARG A 269 8.47 -16.51 13.05
CA ARG A 269 9.90 -16.82 12.97
C ARG A 269 10.60 -15.91 11.97
N ARG A 270 11.82 -15.47 12.30
CA ARG A 270 12.66 -14.59 11.48
C ARG A 270 14.10 -15.06 11.41
N CYS A 271 14.80 -14.61 10.39
CA CYS A 271 16.25 -14.74 10.23
C CYS A 271 16.98 -13.77 11.15
N LEU A 272 17.00 -14.06 12.45
CA LEU A 272 17.66 -13.21 13.45
C LEU A 272 19.18 -13.27 13.27
N CYS A 273 19.85 -12.12 13.30
CA CYS A 273 21.30 -12.08 13.17
C CYS A 273 22.00 -12.87 14.29
N ASN A 274 23.08 -13.56 13.93
CA ASN A 274 23.90 -14.30 14.87
C ASN A 274 24.65 -13.33 15.82
N VAL A 275 25.19 -13.88 16.91
CA VAL A 275 26.05 -13.13 17.85
C VAL A 275 27.17 -12.41 17.08
N ASP A 276 27.47 -11.18 17.50
CA ASP A 276 28.40 -10.24 16.85
C ASP A 276 27.93 -9.66 15.49
N PHE A 277 26.66 -9.83 15.12
CA PHE A 277 26.07 -9.16 13.95
C PHE A 277 24.79 -8.39 14.32
N LEU A 278 24.58 -7.26 13.66
CA LEU A 278 23.41 -6.39 13.74
C LEU A 278 22.66 -6.40 12.40
N TRP A 279 21.35 -6.24 12.45
CA TRP A 279 20.52 -6.12 11.25
C TRP A 279 20.66 -4.73 10.63
N ASP A 280 21.03 -4.68 9.35
CA ASP A 280 21.02 -3.48 8.52
C ASP A 280 19.68 -3.39 7.74
N PRO A 281 18.75 -2.49 8.13
CA PRO A 281 17.46 -2.34 7.48
C PRO A 281 17.52 -1.64 6.10
N PHE A 282 18.67 -1.15 5.66
CA PHE A 282 18.86 -0.52 4.34
C PHE A 282 19.35 -1.51 3.29
N THR A 283 20.11 -2.54 3.69
CA THR A 283 20.59 -3.60 2.79
C THR A 283 19.84 -4.91 2.94
N GLY A 284 19.18 -5.14 4.08
CA GLY A 284 18.50 -6.39 4.39
C GLY A 284 19.47 -7.51 4.80
N THR A 285 20.60 -7.15 5.43
CA THR A 285 21.69 -8.09 5.75
C THR A 285 22.13 -7.99 7.22
N CYS A 286 22.82 -9.01 7.70
CA CYS A 286 23.47 -8.99 9.01
C CYS A 286 24.93 -8.53 8.86
N THR A 287 25.28 -7.39 9.46
CA THR A 287 26.62 -6.77 9.40
C THR A 287 27.26 -6.71 10.79
N LYS A 288 28.59 -6.67 10.87
CA LYS A 288 29.31 -6.50 12.14
C LYS A 288 29.38 -5.04 12.57
#